data_AF-A0A7V6BYS1-F1
#
_entry.id   AF-A0A7V6BYS1-F1
#
_cell.length_a   1.000
_cell.length_b   1.000
_cell.length_c   1.000
_cell.angle_alpha   90.00
_cell.angle_beta   90.00
_cell.angle_gamma   90.00
#
_symmetry.space_group_name_H-M   'P 1'
#
loop_
_entity.id
_entity.type
_entity.pdbx_description
1 polymer ?
#
loop_
_entity_poly.entity_id
_entity_poly.type
_entity_poly.pdbx_seq_one_letter_code
_entity_poly.pdbx_strand_id
1 'polypeptide(L)'
;MDISKPFSEFQAKQGGFWASMALLFMALFVATVVAVLGLLVLRQINPQAPTYYSILFGVLALIVVLQYIAKRYSWIMPWYYLLPAILFLFSFTFIPVILTIVLAFTDYAGIRNGQLNVSSSTNIVSVDGNKLVLDNPKTLSCNLLMGKRKGCNNVKAVVYASGRFETKGVSLDGKQLTLETAPPTDRKITAVEITMPSMGFSAQFPVSSIAGKVISLEKTPPEADLEHIVLSLDRLPIERKIIKLENDTVTLDEALPDGLEYVAIARYNAF
;
A
#
# COMPACT_ATOMS: atom_id res chain seq x y z
N MET A 1 29.51 -27.66 -38.45
CA MET A 1 30.41 -26.64 -37.89
C MET A 1 31.77 -27.30 -37.80
N ASP A 2 32.71 -26.90 -38.66
CA ASP A 2 34.02 -27.56 -38.75
C ASP A 2 34.94 -26.99 -37.67
N ILE A 3 35.31 -27.84 -36.71
CA ILE A 3 36.03 -27.46 -35.46
C ILE A 3 37.55 -27.33 -35.73
N SER A 4 38.01 -27.69 -36.94
CA SER A 4 39.43 -27.67 -37.32
C SER A 4 39.97 -26.27 -37.67
N LYS A 5 39.08 -25.29 -37.84
CA LYS A 5 39.49 -23.93 -38.24
C LYS A 5 40.01 -23.11 -37.05
N PRO A 6 41.07 -22.31 -37.24
CA PRO A 6 41.62 -21.48 -36.18
C PRO A 6 40.58 -20.44 -35.70
N PHE A 7 40.53 -20.22 -34.39
CA PHE A 7 39.54 -19.34 -33.73
C PHE A 7 39.54 -17.91 -34.28
N SER A 8 40.66 -17.46 -34.85
CA SER A 8 40.83 -16.17 -35.52
C SER A 8 39.98 -16.00 -36.79
N GLU A 9 39.55 -17.08 -37.45
CA GLU A 9 38.60 -17.00 -38.57
C GLU A 9 37.15 -16.80 -38.13
N PHE A 10 36.83 -17.08 -36.86
CA PHE A 10 35.51 -16.84 -36.27
C PHE A 10 35.42 -15.50 -35.55
N GLN A 11 36.54 -14.78 -35.39
CA GLN A 11 36.50 -13.39 -34.92
C GLN A 11 35.94 -12.50 -36.02
N ALA A 12 34.77 -11.91 -35.76
CA ALA A 12 34.19 -10.91 -36.64
C ALA A 12 35.18 -9.74 -36.79
N LYS A 13 35.85 -9.66 -37.94
CA LYS A 13 36.79 -8.57 -38.30
C LYS A 13 36.12 -7.19 -38.34
N GLN A 14 34.79 -7.11 -38.26
CA GLN A 14 34.02 -5.87 -38.22
C GLN A 14 32.89 -5.98 -37.20
N GLY A 15 32.73 -4.92 -36.39
CA GLY A 15 31.71 -4.83 -35.34
C GLY A 15 32.22 -5.30 -33.98
N GLY A 16 32.98 -4.45 -33.28
CA GLY A 16 33.38 -4.73 -31.90
C GLY A 16 32.19 -4.75 -30.94
N PHE A 17 32.37 -5.36 -29.77
CA PHE A 17 31.38 -5.45 -28.68
C PHE A 17 30.58 -4.15 -28.48
N TRP A 18 31.28 -3.01 -28.40
CA TRP A 18 30.67 -1.70 -28.19
C TRP A 18 29.74 -1.26 -29.31
N ALA A 19 30.10 -1.55 -30.57
CA ALA A 19 29.26 -1.21 -31.72
C ALA A 19 28.00 -2.06 -31.75
N SER A 20 28.11 -3.37 -31.46
CA SER A 20 26.95 -4.26 -31.31
C SER A 20 26.01 -3.77 -30.22
N MET A 21 26.59 -3.39 -29.09
CA MET A 21 25.82 -2.99 -27.92
C MET A 21 25.14 -1.64 -28.12
N ALA A 22 25.81 -0.69 -28.77
CA ALA A 22 25.20 0.57 -29.18
C ALA A 22 24.01 0.36 -30.14
N LEU A 23 24.13 -0.55 -31.12
CA LEU A 23 23.04 -0.87 -32.05
C LEU A 23 21.85 -1.55 -31.35
N LEU A 24 22.11 -2.46 -30.42
CA LEU A 24 21.06 -3.11 -29.63
C LEU A 24 20.35 -2.11 -28.72
N PHE A 25 21.07 -1.24 -28.03
CA PHE A 25 20.46 -0.17 -27.22
C PHE A 25 19.67 0.82 -28.07
N MET A 26 20.19 1.18 -29.24
CA MET A 26 19.45 2.02 -30.19
C MET A 26 18.15 1.33 -30.64
N ALA A 27 18.19 0.03 -30.94
CA ALA A 27 17.00 -0.73 -31.31
C ALA A 27 15.94 -0.74 -30.20
N LEU A 28 16.37 -0.98 -28.95
CA LEU A 28 15.51 -0.93 -27.78
C LEU A 28 14.93 0.46 -27.56
N PHE A 29 15.75 1.51 -27.68
CA PHE A 29 15.32 2.89 -27.53
C PHE A 29 14.26 3.27 -28.57
N VAL A 30 14.49 2.96 -29.85
CA VAL A 30 13.52 3.21 -30.92
C VAL A 30 12.23 2.44 -30.67
N ALA A 31 12.32 1.17 -30.25
CA ALA A 31 11.15 0.38 -29.91
C ALA A 31 10.34 0.99 -28.75
N THR A 32 11.00 1.50 -27.71
CA THR A 32 10.34 2.19 -26.59
C THR A 32 9.66 3.48 -27.04
N VAL A 33 10.30 4.28 -27.90
CA VAL A 33 9.70 5.50 -28.45
C VAL A 33 8.45 5.16 -29.25
N VAL A 34 8.51 4.15 -30.14
CA VAL A 34 7.34 3.72 -30.93
C VAL A 34 6.27 3.11 -30.03
N ALA A 35 6.62 2.39 -28.96
CA ALA A 35 5.68 1.87 -27.98
C ALA A 35 4.85 2.98 -27.34
N VAL A 36 5.51 4.05 -26.89
CA VAL A 36 4.88 5.21 -26.26
C VAL A 36 4.03 5.97 -27.27
N LEU A 37 4.57 6.29 -28.45
CA LEU A 37 3.84 7.01 -29.49
C LEU A 37 2.61 6.21 -29.97
N GLY A 38 2.74 4.91 -30.18
CA GLY A 38 1.64 4.02 -30.56
C GLY A 38 0.53 4.02 -29.52
N LEU A 39 0.87 3.96 -28.22
CA LEU A 39 -0.12 4.08 -27.14
C LEU A 39 -0.77 5.46 -27.11
N LEU A 40 -0.02 6.54 -27.30
CA LEU A 40 -0.57 7.89 -27.32
C LEU A 40 -1.55 8.09 -28.47
N VAL A 41 -1.21 7.61 -29.68
CA VAL A 41 -2.11 7.63 -30.84
C VAL A 41 -3.36 6.77 -30.57
N LEU A 42 -3.19 5.58 -30.00
CA LEU A 42 -4.32 4.72 -29.64
C LEU A 42 -5.24 5.41 -28.63
N ARG A 43 -4.68 6.15 -27.66
CA ARG A 43 -5.45 6.90 -26.67
C ARG A 43 -6.20 8.10 -27.25
N GLN A 44 -5.79 8.64 -28.38
CA GLN A 44 -6.58 9.65 -29.10
C GLN A 44 -7.88 9.07 -29.66
N ILE A 45 -7.88 7.78 -30.02
CA ILE A 45 -9.06 7.08 -30.56
C ILE A 45 -9.88 6.43 -29.44
N ASN A 46 -9.21 5.82 -28.47
CA ASN A 46 -9.82 5.19 -27.30
C ASN A 46 -9.13 5.69 -26.02
N PRO A 47 -9.67 6.71 -25.33
CA PRO A 47 -9.08 7.28 -24.12
C PRO A 47 -8.88 6.28 -22.99
N GLN A 48 -9.66 5.19 -22.96
CA GLN A 48 -9.58 4.14 -21.94
C GLN A 48 -8.60 3.02 -22.32
N ALA A 49 -7.84 3.14 -23.42
CA ALA A 49 -6.88 2.14 -23.85
C ALA A 49 -5.85 1.84 -22.74
N PRO A 50 -5.81 0.59 -22.24
CA PRO A 50 -4.86 0.16 -21.23
C PRO A 50 -3.40 0.31 -21.68
N THR A 51 -2.51 0.55 -20.71
CA THR A 51 -1.09 0.78 -20.97
C THR A 51 -0.39 -0.44 -21.60
N TYR A 52 -0.86 -1.67 -21.36
CA TYR A 52 -0.23 -2.87 -21.93
C TYR A 52 -0.22 -2.89 -23.46
N TYR A 53 -1.06 -2.09 -24.14
CA TYR A 53 -1.00 -1.96 -25.60
C TYR A 53 0.32 -1.37 -26.10
N SER A 54 1.06 -0.61 -25.27
CA SER A 54 2.39 -0.14 -25.62
C SER A 54 3.37 -1.30 -25.87
N ILE A 55 3.19 -2.43 -25.16
CA ILE A 55 4.04 -3.61 -25.33
C ILE A 55 3.90 -4.16 -26.75
N LEU A 56 2.68 -4.22 -27.28
CA LEU A 56 2.43 -4.71 -28.64
C LEU A 56 3.11 -3.82 -29.69
N PHE A 57 2.93 -2.50 -29.58
CA PHE A 57 3.61 -1.55 -30.47
C PHE A 57 5.14 -1.63 -30.36
N GLY A 58 5.65 -1.75 -29.13
CA GLY A 58 7.09 -1.89 -28.88
C GLY A 58 7.69 -3.16 -29.47
N VAL A 59 7.03 -4.31 -29.30
CA VAL A 59 7.49 -5.60 -29.85
C VAL A 59 7.49 -5.56 -31.38
N LEU A 60 6.42 -5.06 -32.00
CA LEU A 60 6.36 -4.93 -33.46
C LEU A 60 7.46 -4.02 -34.00
N ALA A 61 7.65 -2.86 -33.37
CA ALA A 61 8.73 -1.94 -33.73
C ALA A 61 10.11 -2.57 -33.56
N LEU A 62 10.34 -3.27 -32.44
CA LEU A 62 11.60 -3.94 -32.16
C LEU A 62 11.91 -4.98 -33.24
N ILE A 63 10.95 -5.81 -33.63
CA ILE A 63 11.12 -6.81 -34.69
C ILE A 63 11.54 -6.12 -35.99
N VAL A 64 10.84 -5.06 -36.40
CA VAL A 64 11.14 -4.32 -37.64
C VAL A 64 12.54 -3.71 -37.60
N VAL A 65 12.91 -3.06 -36.49
CA VAL A 65 14.21 -2.42 -36.33
C VAL A 65 15.34 -3.46 -36.32
N LEU A 66 15.17 -4.58 -35.60
CA LEU A 66 16.17 -5.65 -35.58
C LEU A 66 16.32 -6.32 -36.96
N GLN A 67 15.23 -6.51 -37.70
CA GLN A 67 15.32 -7.01 -39.07
C GLN A 67 16.10 -6.04 -39.97
N TYR A 68 15.84 -4.74 -39.83
CA TYR A 68 16.58 -3.72 -40.57
C TYR A 68 18.08 -3.73 -40.24
N ILE A 69 18.42 -3.75 -38.94
CA ILE A 69 19.81 -3.79 -38.47
C ILE A 69 20.50 -5.08 -38.95
N ALA A 70 19.84 -6.24 -38.88
CA ALA A 70 20.41 -7.51 -39.31
C ALA A 70 20.72 -7.54 -40.82
N LYS A 71 19.86 -6.92 -41.64
CA LYS A 71 20.11 -6.76 -43.08
C LYS A 71 21.29 -5.84 -43.37
N ARG A 72 21.46 -4.78 -42.57
CA ARG A 72 22.52 -3.77 -42.79
C ARG A 72 23.88 -4.19 -42.20
N TYR A 73 23.86 -4.93 -41.10
CA TYR A 73 25.02 -5.31 -40.29
C TYR A 73 24.95 -6.81 -39.97
N SER A 74 25.38 -7.65 -40.91
CA SER A 74 25.31 -9.11 -40.77
C SER A 74 26.07 -9.65 -39.54
N TRP A 75 27.07 -8.93 -39.06
CA TRP A 75 27.86 -9.25 -37.86
C TRP A 75 27.09 -9.09 -36.54
N ILE A 76 25.91 -8.46 -36.54
CA ILE A 76 25.08 -8.29 -35.32
C ILE A 76 24.41 -9.60 -34.89
N MET A 77 24.24 -10.56 -35.81
CA MET A 77 23.43 -11.76 -35.59
C MET A 77 23.78 -12.56 -34.32
N PRO A 78 25.07 -12.80 -33.99
CA PRO A 78 25.45 -13.49 -32.74
C PRO A 78 25.04 -12.73 -31.47
N TRP A 79 24.86 -11.41 -31.55
CA TRP A 79 24.52 -10.57 -30.40
C TRP A 79 23.02 -10.59 -30.09
N TYR A 80 22.16 -11.05 -31.00
CA TYR A 80 20.71 -11.13 -30.76
C TYR A 80 20.35 -12.15 -29.68
N TYR A 81 21.18 -13.18 -29.48
CA TYR A 81 21.03 -14.14 -28.38
C TYR A 81 21.17 -13.48 -26.99
N LEU A 82 21.83 -12.32 -26.90
CA LEU A 82 21.97 -11.58 -25.65
C LEU A 82 20.77 -10.66 -25.36
N LEU A 83 19.90 -10.41 -26.34
CA LEU A 83 18.79 -9.48 -26.19
C LEU A 83 17.85 -9.82 -25.02
N PRO A 84 17.46 -11.10 -24.79
CA PRO A 84 16.67 -11.45 -23.61
C PRO A 84 17.39 -11.15 -22.29
N ALA A 85 18.69 -11.43 -22.21
CA ALA A 85 19.49 -11.17 -21.02
C ALA A 85 19.64 -9.66 -20.75
N ILE A 86 19.85 -8.86 -21.79
CA ILE A 86 19.92 -7.40 -21.69
C ILE A 86 18.58 -6.83 -21.19
N LEU A 87 17.47 -7.25 -21.79
CA LEU A 87 16.13 -6.83 -21.36
C LEU A 87 15.86 -7.17 -19.90
N PHE A 88 16.26 -8.38 -19.48
CA PHE A 88 16.12 -8.82 -18.09
C PHE A 88 16.95 -7.95 -17.13
N LEU A 89 18.24 -7.77 -17.40
CA LEU A 89 19.13 -6.95 -16.57
C LEU A 89 18.63 -5.49 -16.50
N PHE A 90 18.17 -4.92 -17.61
CA PHE A 90 17.61 -3.56 -17.58
C PHE A 90 16.36 -3.47 -16.70
N SER A 91 15.41 -4.38 -16.91
CA SER A 91 14.11 -4.34 -16.23
C SER A 91 14.22 -4.59 -14.74
N PHE A 92 15.06 -5.55 -14.34
CA PHE A 92 15.11 -6.05 -12.97
C PHE A 92 16.35 -5.64 -12.17
N THR A 93 17.35 -5.03 -12.81
CA THR A 93 18.58 -4.58 -12.13
C THR A 93 18.79 -3.09 -12.32
N PHE A 94 19.01 -2.64 -13.55
CA PHE A 94 19.40 -1.24 -13.79
C PHE A 94 18.27 -0.26 -13.49
N ILE A 95 17.03 -0.53 -13.93
CA ILE A 95 15.90 0.36 -13.65
C ILE A 95 15.66 0.51 -12.13
N PRO A 96 15.57 -0.57 -11.32
CA PRO A 96 15.45 -0.44 -9.86
C PRO A 96 16.60 0.31 -9.20
N VAL A 97 17.85 0.08 -9.64
CA VAL A 97 19.02 0.79 -9.11
C VAL A 97 18.95 2.28 -9.44
N ILE A 98 18.67 2.65 -10.69
CA ILE A 98 18.52 4.04 -11.11
C ILE A 98 17.37 4.70 -10.35
N LEU A 99 16.23 4.02 -10.21
CA LEU A 99 15.09 4.51 -9.44
C LEU A 99 15.50 4.77 -7.99
N THR A 100 16.25 3.87 -7.37
CA THR A 100 16.75 4.04 -6.00
C THR A 100 17.65 5.27 -5.87
N ILE A 101 18.58 5.46 -6.81
CA ILE A 101 19.46 6.63 -6.83
C ILE A 101 18.63 7.91 -6.99
N VAL A 102 17.71 7.95 -7.96
CA VAL A 102 16.84 9.11 -8.19
C VAL A 102 15.98 9.39 -6.97
N LEU A 103 15.35 8.37 -6.38
CA LEU A 103 14.53 8.50 -5.20
C LEU A 103 15.32 8.93 -3.96
N ALA A 104 16.62 8.64 -3.88
CA ALA A 104 17.47 9.13 -2.80
C ALA A 104 17.70 10.66 -2.87
N PHE A 105 17.59 11.25 -4.06
CA PHE A 105 17.65 12.71 -4.25
C PHE A 105 16.27 13.37 -4.29
N THR A 106 15.17 12.60 -4.24
CA THR A 106 13.84 13.14 -4.02
C THR A 106 13.45 13.02 -2.56
N ASP A 107 12.61 13.93 -2.08
CA ASP A 107 12.03 13.83 -0.75
C ASP A 107 10.83 12.87 -0.75
N TYR A 108 11.05 11.65 -1.26
CA TYR A 108 10.07 10.56 -1.23
C TYR A 108 10.03 9.90 0.16
N ALA A 109 10.30 10.65 1.22
CA ALA A 109 9.96 10.22 2.56
C ALA A 109 8.44 10.38 2.71
N GLY A 110 7.77 9.39 3.33
CA GLY A 110 6.33 9.47 3.63
C GLY A 110 5.94 10.81 4.27
N ILE A 111 6.89 11.43 5.00
CA ILE A 111 6.86 12.77 5.62
C ILE A 111 6.36 13.89 4.71
N ARG A 112 6.47 13.78 3.38
CA ARG A 112 6.01 14.83 2.45
C ARG A 112 5.03 14.35 1.39
N ASN A 113 4.41 13.17 1.51
CA ASN A 113 3.42 12.73 0.50
C ASN A 113 1.97 13.08 0.84
N GLY A 114 1.73 13.90 1.86
CA GLY A 114 0.36 14.19 2.34
C GLY A 114 -0.38 12.95 2.85
N GLN A 115 0.35 11.85 3.04
CA GLN A 115 -0.18 10.56 3.49
C GLN A 115 -0.26 10.52 5.01
N LEU A 116 -1.08 9.60 5.52
CA LEU A 116 -1.20 9.37 6.94
C LEU A 116 0.13 8.86 7.50
N ASN A 117 0.66 9.53 8.52
CA ASN A 117 1.84 9.05 9.22
C ASN A 117 1.43 8.12 10.36
N VAL A 118 1.29 6.83 10.07
CA VAL A 118 0.90 5.83 11.08
C VAL A 118 1.92 5.78 12.24
N SER A 119 3.20 6.10 11.98
CA SER A 119 4.23 6.16 13.03
C SER A 119 4.03 7.31 14.03
N SER A 120 3.17 8.28 13.70
CA SER A 120 2.78 9.38 14.59
C SER A 120 1.59 9.04 15.49
N SER A 121 1.09 7.80 15.45
CA SER A 121 -0.06 7.37 16.25
C SER A 121 0.24 7.46 17.73
N THR A 122 -0.71 7.99 18.49
CA THR A 122 -0.64 8.09 19.96
C THR A 122 -1.99 7.82 20.58
N ASN A 123 -2.00 7.27 21.79
CA ASN A 123 -3.24 6.90 22.46
C ASN A 123 -3.96 8.14 22.98
N ILE A 124 -5.29 8.06 23.00
CA ILE A 124 -6.17 9.07 23.58
C ILE A 124 -6.53 8.62 24.98
N VAL A 125 -6.31 9.49 25.96
CA VAL A 125 -6.60 9.25 27.39
C VAL A 125 -8.03 9.66 27.72
N SER A 126 -8.50 10.78 27.18
CA SER A 126 -9.87 11.24 27.37
C SER A 126 -10.31 12.17 26.23
N VAL A 127 -11.62 12.28 26.06
CA VAL A 127 -12.27 13.12 25.05
C VAL A 127 -13.32 13.99 25.71
N ASP A 128 -13.28 15.29 25.41
CA ASP A 128 -14.27 16.29 25.80
C ASP A 128 -14.68 17.09 24.55
N GLY A 129 -15.71 16.61 23.86
CA GLY A 129 -16.21 17.19 22.61
C GLY A 129 -15.16 17.20 21.49
N ASN A 130 -14.53 18.35 21.26
CA ASN A 130 -13.46 18.52 20.28
C ASN A 130 -12.05 18.54 20.89
N LYS A 131 -11.91 18.33 22.20
CA LYS A 131 -10.62 18.27 22.90
C LYS A 131 -10.25 16.83 23.22
N LEU A 132 -9.03 16.46 22.90
CA LEU A 132 -8.45 15.15 23.19
C LEU A 132 -7.25 15.32 24.11
N VAL A 133 -7.20 14.56 25.20
CA VAL A 133 -5.99 14.43 26.01
C VAL A 133 -5.22 13.22 25.49
N LEU A 134 -3.95 13.40 25.17
CA LEU A 134 -3.08 12.39 24.58
C LEU A 134 -2.11 11.83 25.61
N ASP A 135 -1.82 10.54 25.52
CA ASP A 135 -0.86 9.87 26.40
C ASP A 135 0.56 10.41 26.19
N ASN A 136 0.95 10.54 24.92
CA ASN A 136 2.22 11.15 24.55
C ASN A 136 2.05 12.07 23.33
N PRO A 137 1.96 13.39 23.49
CA PRO A 137 1.80 14.32 22.37
C PRO A 137 3.07 14.44 21.51
N LYS A 138 4.25 14.04 22.01
CA LYS A 138 5.52 14.17 21.28
C LYS A 138 5.62 13.20 20.11
N THR A 139 4.95 12.06 20.16
CA THR A 139 4.93 11.07 19.07
C THR A 139 4.29 11.63 17.81
N LEU A 140 3.38 12.61 17.94
CA LEU A 140 2.87 13.35 16.80
C LEU A 140 3.99 14.03 16.00
N SER A 141 5.17 14.29 16.58
CA SER A 141 6.36 14.76 15.86
C SER A 141 6.06 15.96 14.95
N CYS A 142 5.28 16.93 15.44
CA CYS A 142 4.87 18.10 14.67
C CYS A 142 5.99 19.12 14.48
N ASN A 143 7.11 18.97 15.19
CA ASN A 143 8.34 19.72 14.97
C ASN A 143 9.03 19.37 13.64
N LEU A 144 8.77 18.18 13.09
CA LEU A 144 9.31 17.73 11.80
C LEU A 144 8.48 18.23 10.60
N LEU A 145 7.34 18.88 10.84
CA LEU A 145 6.54 19.49 9.78
C LEU A 145 7.22 20.78 9.31
N MET A 146 7.55 20.84 8.02
CA MET A 146 8.13 22.04 7.39
C MET A 146 7.04 22.96 6.82
N GLY A 147 7.31 24.26 6.71
CA GLY A 147 6.42 25.26 6.09
C GLY A 147 5.89 26.34 7.05
N LYS A 148 4.80 27.05 6.65
CA LYS A 148 4.15 28.13 7.44
C LYS A 148 3.48 27.65 8.74
N ARG A 149 3.48 26.35 9.01
CA ARG A 149 2.83 25.71 10.17
C ARG A 149 3.90 25.17 11.11
N LYS A 150 4.49 26.04 11.95
CA LYS A 150 5.29 25.56 13.09
C LYS A 150 4.32 24.95 14.12
N GLY A 151 4.44 23.64 14.36
CA GLY A 151 3.59 22.90 15.30
C GLY A 151 2.40 22.18 14.64
N CYS A 152 1.54 21.55 15.44
CA CYS A 152 0.42 20.74 14.92
C CYS A 152 -0.77 21.58 14.39
N ASN A 153 -0.63 22.90 14.30
CA ASN A 153 -1.75 23.78 13.97
C ASN A 153 -2.18 23.59 12.50
N ASN A 154 -3.49 23.39 12.32
CA ASN A 154 -4.15 23.09 11.06
C ASN A 154 -3.62 21.84 10.33
N VAL A 155 -3.15 20.84 11.09
CA VAL A 155 -2.65 19.57 10.53
C VAL A 155 -3.80 18.57 10.45
N LYS A 156 -3.99 17.94 9.28
CA LYS A 156 -4.97 16.86 9.14
C LYS A 156 -4.56 15.68 10.02
N ALA A 157 -5.52 15.01 10.63
CA ALA A 157 -5.32 13.83 11.46
C ALA A 157 -6.49 12.85 11.28
N VAL A 158 -6.23 11.59 11.64
CA VAL A 158 -7.24 10.55 11.77
C VAL A 158 -7.32 10.18 13.23
N VAL A 159 -8.51 10.29 13.80
CA VAL A 159 -8.85 9.73 15.10
C VAL A 159 -9.43 8.34 14.87
N TYR A 160 -8.86 7.34 15.53
CA TYR A 160 -9.38 5.99 15.53
C TYR A 160 -10.31 5.82 16.71
N ALA A 161 -11.56 5.47 16.41
CA ALA A 161 -12.50 4.97 17.40
C ALA A 161 -12.52 3.44 17.34
N SER A 162 -12.28 2.78 18.47
CA SER A 162 -12.76 1.42 18.65
C SER A 162 -14.21 1.49 19.11
N GLY A 163 -15.03 0.56 18.64
CA GLY A 163 -16.36 0.40 19.21
C GLY A 163 -16.37 -0.85 20.07
N ARG A 164 -16.92 -0.73 21.27
CA ARG A 164 -17.41 -1.89 22.02
C ARG A 164 -18.92 -1.87 21.95
N PHE A 165 -19.51 -3.03 21.66
CA PHE A 165 -20.96 -3.20 21.71
C PHE A 165 -21.25 -4.31 22.71
N GLU A 166 -21.85 -3.92 23.84
CA GLU A 166 -22.24 -4.85 24.89
C GLU A 166 -23.64 -5.38 24.63
N THR A 167 -23.82 -6.69 24.78
CA THR A 167 -25.10 -7.37 24.63
C THR A 167 -25.10 -8.65 25.46
N LYS A 168 -26.26 -9.29 25.56
CA LYS A 168 -26.38 -10.65 26.08
C LYS A 168 -26.38 -11.66 24.95
N GLY A 169 -25.89 -12.86 25.26
CA GLY A 169 -26.08 -14.06 24.46
C GLY A 169 -27.38 -14.77 24.86
N VAL A 170 -28.06 -15.34 23.88
CA VAL A 170 -29.22 -16.21 24.06
C VAL A 170 -28.78 -17.67 24.12
N SER A 171 -27.85 -18.04 23.24
CA SER A 171 -27.33 -19.41 23.16
C SER A 171 -25.94 -19.44 22.52
N LEU A 172 -25.16 -20.44 22.90
CA LEU A 172 -23.89 -20.78 22.26
C LEU A 172 -23.93 -22.27 21.88
N ASP A 173 -23.96 -22.56 20.57
CA ASP A 173 -23.90 -23.92 20.03
C ASP A 173 -22.61 -24.09 19.23
N GLY A 174 -21.60 -24.68 19.88
CA GLY A 174 -20.25 -24.81 19.34
C GLY A 174 -19.65 -23.45 18.96
N LYS A 175 -19.61 -23.16 17.66
CA LYS A 175 -19.06 -21.90 17.13
C LYS A 175 -20.10 -20.81 16.91
N GLN A 176 -21.39 -21.12 17.05
CA GLN A 176 -22.46 -20.17 16.77
C GLN A 176 -22.95 -19.53 18.07
N LEU A 177 -22.72 -18.23 18.21
CA LEU A 177 -23.23 -17.42 19.30
C LEU A 177 -24.46 -16.64 18.80
N THR A 178 -25.61 -16.85 19.42
CA THR A 178 -26.83 -16.07 19.15
C THR A 178 -26.93 -14.94 20.16
N LEU A 179 -27.05 -13.70 19.69
CA LEU A 179 -27.17 -12.51 20.53
C LEU A 179 -28.64 -12.14 20.77
N GLU A 180 -28.90 -11.49 21.90
CA GLU A 180 -30.22 -10.92 22.22
C GLU A 180 -30.53 -9.73 21.32
N THR A 181 -29.58 -8.79 21.22
CA THR A 181 -29.67 -7.61 20.36
C THR A 181 -28.80 -7.81 19.12
N ALA A 182 -29.32 -7.44 17.95
CA ALA A 182 -28.53 -7.49 16.72
C ALA A 182 -27.38 -6.48 16.78
N PRO A 183 -26.17 -6.84 16.33
CA PRO A 183 -25.06 -5.92 16.30
C PRO A 183 -25.27 -4.81 15.25
N PRO A 184 -24.57 -3.68 15.39
CA PRO A 184 -24.59 -2.60 14.39
C PRO A 184 -24.17 -3.11 13.02
N THR A 185 -24.97 -2.79 11.99
CA THR A 185 -24.74 -3.25 10.60
C THR A 185 -23.80 -2.35 9.80
N ASP A 186 -23.51 -1.16 10.31
CA ASP A 186 -22.62 -0.16 9.73
C ASP A 186 -21.14 -0.40 10.07
N ARG A 187 -20.85 -1.41 10.92
CA ARG A 187 -19.52 -1.68 11.45
C ARG A 187 -19.16 -3.16 11.36
N LYS A 188 -17.89 -3.45 11.15
CA LYS A 188 -17.40 -4.83 11.11
C LYS A 188 -17.03 -5.29 12.51
N ILE A 189 -17.61 -6.39 12.99
CA ILE A 189 -17.18 -7.00 14.25
C ILE A 189 -15.94 -7.87 13.97
N THR A 190 -14.90 -7.68 14.78
CA THR A 190 -13.60 -8.35 14.63
C THR A 190 -13.46 -9.51 15.61
N ALA A 191 -13.95 -9.35 16.83
CA ALA A 191 -13.87 -10.36 17.88
C ALA A 191 -15.06 -10.23 18.84
N VAL A 192 -15.35 -11.33 19.54
CA VAL A 192 -16.27 -11.38 20.67
C VAL A 192 -15.45 -11.66 21.92
N GLU A 193 -15.55 -10.80 22.91
CA GLU A 193 -15.01 -11.03 24.24
C GLU A 193 -16.08 -11.68 25.10
N ILE A 194 -15.75 -12.86 25.64
CA ILE A 194 -16.65 -13.71 26.42
C ILE A 194 -15.97 -13.99 27.76
N THR A 195 -16.67 -13.73 28.86
CA THR A 195 -16.21 -14.05 30.20
C THR A 195 -16.31 -15.54 30.44
N MET A 196 -15.25 -16.15 30.99
CA MET A 196 -15.19 -17.58 31.27
C MET A 196 -15.24 -17.79 32.79
N PRO A 197 -16.38 -18.26 33.36
CA PRO A 197 -16.60 -18.28 34.81
C PRO A 197 -15.59 -19.15 35.58
N SER A 198 -15.19 -20.30 35.05
CA SER A 198 -14.23 -21.19 35.72
C SER A 198 -12.81 -20.63 35.72
N MET A 199 -12.48 -19.80 34.73
CA MET A 199 -11.16 -19.19 34.57
C MET A 199 -11.04 -17.81 35.21
N GLY A 200 -12.16 -17.11 35.45
CA GLY A 200 -12.19 -15.79 36.09
C GLY A 200 -11.62 -14.66 35.23
N PHE A 201 -11.45 -14.86 33.92
CA PHE A 201 -11.04 -13.83 32.98
C PHE A 201 -11.80 -13.94 31.64
N SER A 202 -11.83 -12.86 30.88
CA SER A 202 -12.46 -12.79 29.57
C SER A 202 -11.47 -13.17 28.47
N ALA A 203 -11.95 -13.93 27.47
CA ALA A 203 -11.16 -14.28 26.29
C ALA A 203 -11.80 -13.72 25.02
N GLN A 204 -10.93 -13.33 24.08
CA GLN A 204 -11.36 -12.83 22.78
C GLN A 204 -11.38 -13.96 21.75
N PHE A 205 -12.53 -14.11 21.09
CA PHE A 205 -12.79 -15.09 20.05
C PHE A 205 -13.00 -14.36 18.71
N PRO A 206 -12.11 -14.53 17.72
CA PRO A 206 -12.27 -13.90 16.41
C PRO A 206 -13.58 -14.31 15.72
N VAL A 207 -14.17 -13.37 14.99
CA VAL A 207 -15.43 -13.58 14.25
C VAL A 207 -15.13 -13.96 12.80
N SER A 208 -15.73 -15.06 12.34
CA SER A 208 -15.64 -15.53 10.96
C SER A 208 -16.77 -14.99 10.07
N SER A 209 -18.00 -14.92 10.59
CA SER A 209 -19.16 -14.39 9.86
C SER A 209 -20.27 -13.93 10.80
N ILE A 210 -21.16 -13.07 10.30
CA ILE A 210 -22.29 -12.51 11.04
C ILE A 210 -23.53 -12.61 10.15
N ALA A 211 -24.62 -13.15 10.69
CA ALA A 211 -25.91 -13.25 10.03
C ALA A 211 -27.00 -12.74 10.99
N GLY A 212 -27.29 -11.44 10.94
CA GLY A 212 -28.22 -10.80 11.86
C GLY A 212 -27.73 -10.95 13.31
N LYS A 213 -28.48 -11.68 14.14
CA LYS A 213 -28.15 -11.94 15.54
C LYS A 213 -27.17 -13.09 15.77
N VAL A 214 -26.86 -13.88 14.74
CA VAL A 214 -25.99 -15.06 14.87
C VAL A 214 -24.58 -14.71 14.43
N ILE A 215 -23.62 -14.92 15.33
CA ILE A 215 -22.18 -14.71 15.10
C ILE A 215 -21.50 -16.07 15.05
N SER A 216 -20.74 -16.31 13.97
CA SER A 216 -19.89 -17.50 13.86
C SER A 216 -18.47 -17.17 14.32
N LEU A 217 -18.04 -17.80 15.41
CA LEU A 217 -16.69 -17.67 15.95
C LEU A 217 -15.70 -18.59 15.21
N GLU A 218 -14.44 -18.20 15.13
CA GLU A 218 -13.40 -19.08 14.55
C GLU A 218 -13.12 -20.30 15.44
N LYS A 219 -13.24 -20.12 16.76
CA LYS A 219 -13.00 -21.13 17.78
C LYS A 219 -14.19 -21.23 18.73
N THR A 220 -14.47 -22.45 19.17
CA THR A 220 -15.51 -22.74 20.17
C THR A 220 -15.00 -22.31 21.56
N PRO A 221 -15.72 -21.45 22.28
CA PRO A 221 -15.45 -21.19 23.69
C PRO A 221 -15.66 -22.48 24.50
N PRO A 222 -14.74 -22.82 25.42
CA PRO A 222 -14.91 -24.01 26.27
C PRO A 222 -16.08 -23.85 27.26
N GLU A 223 -16.31 -22.61 27.68
CA GLU A 223 -17.42 -22.15 28.50
C GLU A 223 -17.70 -20.69 28.14
N ALA A 224 -18.91 -20.21 28.45
CA ALA A 224 -19.30 -18.83 28.16
C ALA A 224 -20.30 -18.34 29.19
N ASP A 225 -20.02 -17.20 29.79
CA ASP A 225 -21.03 -16.36 30.40
C ASP A 225 -21.78 -15.59 29.31
N LEU A 226 -23.07 -15.86 29.17
CA LEU A 226 -23.92 -15.21 28.18
C LEU A 226 -24.55 -13.91 28.71
N GLU A 227 -24.40 -13.58 29.99
CA GLU A 227 -24.96 -12.34 30.54
C GLU A 227 -24.18 -11.10 30.10
N HIS A 228 -22.89 -11.27 29.82
CA HIS A 228 -21.97 -10.19 29.45
C HIS A 228 -21.13 -10.57 28.23
N ILE A 229 -21.63 -10.26 27.04
CA ILE A 229 -20.92 -10.42 25.77
C ILE A 229 -20.50 -9.05 25.24
N VAL A 230 -19.20 -8.87 24.98
CA VAL A 230 -18.66 -7.61 24.43
C VAL A 230 -18.15 -7.84 23.02
N LEU A 231 -18.74 -7.17 22.04
CA LEU A 231 -18.32 -7.24 20.65
C LEU A 231 -17.28 -6.15 20.37
N SER A 232 -16.12 -6.53 19.85
CA SER A 232 -15.08 -5.62 19.39
C SER A 232 -15.33 -5.22 17.95
N LEU A 233 -15.71 -3.96 17.73
CA LEU A 233 -15.91 -3.38 16.41
C LEU A 233 -14.56 -2.96 15.81
N ASP A 234 -14.50 -2.96 14.49
CA ASP A 234 -13.36 -2.48 13.71
C ASP A 234 -13.00 -1.02 14.05
N ARG A 235 -11.76 -0.62 13.79
CA ARG A 235 -11.35 0.77 13.99
C ARG A 235 -12.03 1.65 12.96
N LEU A 236 -12.89 2.57 13.40
CA LEU A 236 -13.46 3.60 12.53
C LEU A 236 -12.48 4.76 12.41
N PRO A 237 -11.95 5.06 11.21
CA PRO A 237 -11.14 6.24 10.99
C PRO A 237 -12.05 7.48 10.85
N ILE A 238 -11.82 8.48 11.69
CA ILE A 238 -12.54 9.75 11.67
C ILE A 238 -11.54 10.85 11.31
N GLU A 239 -11.70 11.45 10.14
CA GLU A 239 -10.83 12.54 9.70
C GLU A 239 -11.16 13.84 10.42
N ARG A 240 -10.12 14.50 10.94
CA ARG A 240 -10.21 15.79 11.63
C ARG A 240 -9.00 16.65 11.32
N LYS A 241 -9.04 17.93 11.69
CA LYS A 241 -7.86 18.81 11.70
C LYS A 241 -7.55 19.20 13.12
N ILE A 242 -6.27 19.08 13.48
CA ILE A 242 -5.75 19.63 14.72
C ILE A 242 -5.68 21.14 14.56
N ILE A 243 -6.51 21.90 15.28
CA ILE A 243 -6.45 23.36 15.31
C ILE A 243 -5.30 23.81 16.21
N LYS A 244 -5.13 23.13 17.34
CA LYS A 244 -4.21 23.53 18.41
C LYS A 244 -3.70 22.32 19.17
N LEU A 245 -2.44 22.36 19.57
CA LEU A 245 -1.85 21.44 20.55
C LEU A 245 -1.27 22.28 21.70
N GLU A 246 -1.77 22.08 22.92
CA GLU A 246 -1.25 22.69 24.15
C GLU A 246 -0.95 21.59 25.15
N ASN A 247 0.34 21.44 25.51
CA ASN A 247 0.83 20.35 26.34
C ASN A 247 0.37 18.99 25.78
N ASP A 248 -0.61 18.39 26.44
CA ASP A 248 -1.10 17.04 26.20
C ASP A 248 -2.48 17.08 25.53
N THR A 249 -3.05 18.28 25.35
CA THR A 249 -4.39 18.49 24.83
C THR A 249 -4.37 18.93 23.37
N VAL A 250 -4.99 18.15 22.50
CA VAL A 250 -5.27 18.48 21.10
C VAL A 250 -6.68 19.03 20.99
N THR A 251 -6.83 20.18 20.34
CA THR A 251 -8.14 20.71 19.93
C THR A 251 -8.35 20.44 18.46
N LEU A 252 -9.47 19.80 18.13
CA LEU A 252 -9.90 19.48 16.78
C LEU A 252 -10.79 20.58 16.18
N ASP A 253 -10.96 20.55 14.87
CA ASP A 253 -11.84 21.44 14.13
C ASP A 253 -13.33 21.23 14.40
N GLU A 254 -13.71 19.98 14.62
CA GLU A 254 -15.09 19.61 14.94
C GLU A 254 -15.11 18.60 16.09
N ALA A 255 -16.22 18.58 16.83
CA ALA A 255 -16.47 17.56 17.84
C ALA A 255 -16.47 16.16 17.22
N LEU A 256 -16.03 15.19 18.01
CA LEU A 256 -16.14 13.79 17.63
C LEU A 256 -17.58 13.29 17.87
N PRO A 257 -18.08 12.33 17.08
CA PRO A 257 -19.42 11.75 17.29
C PRO A 257 -19.63 11.20 18.71
N ASP A 258 -20.84 11.28 19.23
CA ASP A 258 -21.14 10.68 20.54
C ASP A 258 -21.22 9.14 20.45
N GLY A 259 -21.03 8.45 21.58
CA GLY A 259 -21.22 7.00 21.69
C GLY A 259 -20.09 6.14 21.11
N LEU A 260 -18.91 6.71 20.87
CA LEU A 260 -17.72 5.99 20.39
C LEU A 260 -16.58 6.07 21.41
N GLU A 261 -15.78 5.01 21.50
CA GLU A 261 -14.57 4.97 22.32
C GLU A 261 -13.34 5.34 21.47
N TYR A 262 -12.79 6.51 21.72
CA TYR A 262 -11.63 7.02 20.97
C TYR A 262 -10.33 6.50 21.55
N VAL A 263 -9.58 5.73 20.75
CA VAL A 263 -8.40 5.02 21.24
C VAL A 263 -7.09 5.67 20.84
N ALA A 264 -7.01 6.25 19.65
CA ALA A 264 -5.77 6.81 19.15
C ALA A 264 -6.00 7.92 18.13
N ILE A 265 -4.99 8.77 17.96
CA ILE A 265 -4.92 9.75 16.88
C ILE A 265 -3.58 9.63 16.16
N ALA A 266 -3.60 9.72 14.84
CA ALA A 266 -2.42 9.81 13.99
C ALA A 266 -2.53 11.02 13.08
N ARG A 267 -1.44 11.75 12.84
CA ARG A 267 -1.46 12.89 11.92
C ARG A 267 -1.13 12.49 10.49
N TYR A 268 -1.67 13.25 9.56
CA TYR A 268 -1.14 13.29 8.20
C TYR A 268 0.16 14.10 8.16
N ASN A 269 0.93 13.82 7.13
CA ASN A 269 2.03 14.65 6.74
C ASN A 269 1.51 15.94 6.09
N ALA A 270 2.10 17.08 6.44
CA ALA A 270 1.73 18.38 5.89
C ALA A 270 2.88 18.88 4.99
N PHE A 271 2.50 19.43 3.84
CA PHE A 271 3.38 20.09 2.88
C PHE A 271 3.65 21.55 3.27
#